data_AF-A0A1F3B1Y3-F1
#
_entry.id   AF-A0A1F3B1Y3-F1
#
_cell.length_a   1.000
_cell.length_b   1.000
_cell.length_c   1.000
_cell.angle_alpha   90.00
_cell.angle_beta   90.00
_cell.angle_gamma   90.00
#
_symmetry.space_group_name_H-M   'P 1'
#
loop_
_entity.id
_entity.type
_entity.pdbx_description
1 polymer ?
#
loop_
_entity_poly.entity_id
_entity_poly.type
_entity_poly.pdbx_seq_one_letter_code
_entity_poly.pdbx_strand_id
1 'polypeptide(L)'
;MGPIAHLEQIVRPNMNDLHTNFGDIRYAFNAVAAVDALAAHIFIWCRSNALSEVAEAKNDSDYRDQLAKINADFSLVRDIAKAQKHVHLSRGSPQVSKANQVQSRQLGWGQAKWGEMRWGSPPQIVVETDTGEVRVVESILKGAIMFLEDKMYKLGAHQHPEDS
;
A
#
# COMPACT_ATOMS: atom_id res chain seq x y z
N MET A 1 4.02 7.50 -17.40
CA MET A 1 4.97 7.61 -16.27
C MET A 1 5.40 6.20 -15.88
N GLY A 2 6.71 5.95 -15.78
CA GLY A 2 7.25 4.65 -15.33
C GLY A 2 7.19 4.47 -13.80
N PRO A 3 7.49 3.26 -13.28
CA PRO A 3 7.38 2.94 -11.86
C PRO A 3 8.24 3.84 -10.96
N ILE A 4 9.52 4.05 -11.32
CA ILE A 4 10.42 4.91 -10.53
C ILE A 4 9.93 6.36 -10.46
N ALA A 5 9.45 6.92 -11.57
CA ALA A 5 8.91 8.28 -11.57
C ALA A 5 7.65 8.39 -10.71
N HIS A 6 6.76 7.38 -10.70
CA HIS A 6 5.58 7.36 -9.82
C HIS A 6 5.96 7.22 -8.35
N LEU A 7 6.95 6.38 -8.04
CA LEU A 7 7.48 6.23 -6.69
C LEU A 7 8.01 7.58 -6.16
N GLU A 8 8.89 8.23 -6.91
CA GLU A 8 9.55 9.46 -6.47
C GLU A 8 8.62 10.69 -6.47
N GLN A 9 7.75 10.83 -7.48
CA GLN A 9 6.94 12.05 -7.65
C GLN A 9 5.57 11.97 -6.96
N ILE A 10 5.05 10.76 -6.70
CA ILE A 10 3.70 10.58 -6.15
C ILE A 10 3.74 9.83 -4.82
N VAL A 11 4.39 8.66 -4.75
CA VAL A 11 4.37 7.84 -3.53
C VAL A 11 5.14 8.50 -2.39
N ARG A 12 6.40 8.91 -2.61
CA ARG A 12 7.21 9.51 -1.54
C ARG A 12 6.61 10.83 -1.00
N PRO A 13 6.09 11.77 -1.81
CA PRO A 13 5.43 12.96 -1.29
C PRO A 13 4.19 12.64 -0.45
N ASN A 14 3.32 11.73 -0.89
CA ASN A 14 2.15 11.34 -0.10
C ASN A 14 2.53 10.66 1.22
N MET A 15 3.61 9.87 1.23
CA MET A 15 4.15 9.30 2.46
C MET A 15 4.69 10.37 3.41
N ASN A 16 5.36 11.39 2.90
CA ASN A 16 5.85 12.50 3.70
C ASN A 16 4.70 13.33 4.29
N ASP A 17 3.66 13.57 3.51
CA ASP A 17 2.47 14.29 3.97
C ASP A 17 1.73 13.50 5.06
N LEU A 18 1.57 12.18 4.90
CA LEU A 18 1.05 11.32 5.95
C LEU A 18 1.95 11.32 7.19
N HIS A 19 3.28 11.23 7.01
CA HIS A 19 4.22 11.23 8.13
C HIS A 19 4.11 12.50 8.98
N THR A 20 3.85 13.64 8.32
CA THR A 20 3.66 14.94 8.98
C THR A 20 2.28 15.07 9.61
N ASN A 21 1.25 14.50 8.96
CA ASN A 21 -0.15 14.60 9.35
C ASN A 21 -0.73 13.23 9.77
N PHE A 22 -0.01 12.51 10.63
CA PHE A 22 -0.20 11.08 10.92
C PHE A 22 -1.56 10.70 11.52
N GLY A 23 -2.35 11.68 11.98
CA GLY A 23 -3.71 11.50 12.50
C GLY A 23 -4.84 11.91 11.55
N ASP A 24 -4.55 12.39 10.34
CA ASP A 24 -5.55 12.84 9.36
C ASP A 24 -5.77 11.78 8.26
N ILE A 25 -7.01 11.31 8.18
CA ILE A 25 -7.42 10.20 7.31
C ILE A 25 -7.27 10.53 5.82
N ARG A 26 -7.32 11.82 5.43
CA ARG A 26 -7.20 12.24 4.03
C ARG A 26 -5.80 11.91 3.50
N TYR A 27 -4.77 12.21 4.28
CA TYR A 27 -3.38 11.90 3.90
C TYR A 27 -3.12 10.40 3.89
N ALA A 28 -3.73 9.65 4.82
CA ALA A 28 -3.63 8.19 4.82
C ALA A 28 -4.24 7.57 3.56
N PHE A 29 -5.46 7.98 3.17
CA PHE A 29 -6.08 7.46 1.95
C PHE A 29 -5.33 7.86 0.68
N ASN A 30 -4.79 9.07 0.61
CA ASN A 30 -3.97 9.48 -0.54
C ASN A 30 -2.70 8.62 -0.64
N ALA A 31 -2.01 8.36 0.48
CA ALA A 31 -0.84 7.50 0.51
C ALA A 31 -1.18 6.04 0.13
N VAL A 32 -2.29 5.50 0.66
CA VAL A 32 -2.78 4.16 0.30
C VAL A 32 -3.05 4.05 -1.20
N ALA A 33 -3.79 5.01 -1.77
CA ALA A 33 -4.08 5.02 -3.20
C ALA A 33 -2.81 5.15 -4.05
N ALA A 34 -1.85 5.97 -3.63
CA ALA A 34 -0.58 6.15 -4.33
C ALA A 34 0.26 4.85 -4.35
N VAL A 35 0.35 4.14 -3.22
CA VAL A 35 1.09 2.88 -3.09
C VAL A 35 0.39 1.74 -3.85
N ASP A 36 -0.93 1.62 -3.77
CA ASP A 36 -1.69 0.65 -4.56
C ASP A 36 -1.52 0.89 -6.08
N ALA A 37 -1.52 2.16 -6.50
CA ALA A 37 -1.26 2.54 -7.89
C ALA A 37 0.17 2.20 -8.35
N LEU A 38 1.18 2.27 -7.48
CA LEU A 38 2.56 1.89 -7.84
C LEU A 38 2.63 0.47 -8.39
N ALA A 39 1.90 -0.48 -7.82
CA ALA A 39 1.83 -1.84 -8.32
C ALA A 39 1.21 -1.92 -9.73
N ALA A 40 0.23 -1.06 -10.05
CA ALA A 40 -0.30 -0.96 -11.41
C ALA A 40 0.72 -0.36 -12.39
N HIS A 41 1.52 0.63 -11.97
CA HIS A 41 2.63 1.14 -12.78
C HIS A 41 3.68 0.05 -13.06
N ILE A 42 4.02 -0.78 -12.06
CA ILE A 42 4.92 -1.93 -12.23
C ILE A 42 4.34 -2.91 -13.25
N PHE A 43 3.05 -3.28 -13.14
CA PHE A 43 2.38 -4.17 -14.09
C PHE A 43 2.49 -3.66 -15.53
N ILE A 44 2.17 -2.39 -15.76
CA ILE A 44 2.22 -1.77 -17.09
C ILE A 44 3.65 -1.75 -17.62
N TRP A 45 4.65 -1.50 -16.78
CA TRP A 45 6.05 -1.57 -17.18
C TRP A 45 6.46 -3.00 -17.59
N CYS A 46 6.06 -4.01 -16.81
CA CYS A 46 6.35 -5.42 -17.11
C CYS A 46 5.76 -5.89 -18.45
N ARG A 47 4.60 -5.36 -18.85
CA ARG A 47 3.97 -5.68 -20.15
C ARG A 47 4.87 -5.41 -21.36
N SER A 48 5.83 -4.50 -21.23
CA SER A 48 6.78 -4.16 -22.29
C SER A 48 8.21 -4.65 -22.03
N ASN A 49 8.58 -4.89 -20.77
CA ASN A 49 9.99 -5.12 -20.39
C ASN A 49 10.24 -6.47 -19.69
N ALA A 50 9.21 -7.08 -19.11
CA ALA A 50 9.33 -8.31 -18.31
C ALA A 50 8.04 -9.14 -18.42
N LEU A 51 7.67 -9.53 -19.65
CA LEU A 51 6.36 -10.15 -19.94
C LEU A 51 6.13 -11.45 -19.14
N SER A 52 7.19 -12.20 -18.84
CA SER A 52 7.13 -13.43 -18.02
C SER A 52 6.66 -13.17 -16.59
N GLU A 53 6.96 -12.01 -16.00
CA GLU A 53 6.51 -11.65 -14.64
C GLU A 53 4.99 -11.52 -14.57
N VAL A 54 4.36 -11.08 -15.66
CA VAL A 54 2.93 -10.77 -15.72
C VAL A 54 2.16 -11.71 -16.64
N ALA A 55 2.76 -12.83 -17.05
CA ALA A 55 2.18 -13.74 -18.04
C ALA A 55 0.84 -14.35 -17.58
N GLU A 56 0.70 -14.61 -16.29
CA GLU A 56 -0.50 -15.21 -15.69
C GLU A 56 -1.55 -14.17 -15.26
N ALA A 57 -1.20 -12.88 -15.24
CA ALA A 57 -2.09 -11.79 -14.85
C ALA A 57 -2.81 -11.21 -16.07
N LYS A 58 -4.15 -11.22 -16.09
CA LYS A 58 -4.92 -10.71 -17.24
C LYS A 58 -4.97 -9.19 -17.28
N ASN A 59 -4.87 -8.55 -16.12
CA ASN A 59 -4.94 -7.11 -15.94
C ASN A 59 -4.19 -6.70 -14.65
N ASP A 60 -4.09 -5.40 -14.40
CA ASP A 60 -3.39 -4.85 -13.22
C ASP A 60 -4.06 -5.25 -11.90
N SER A 61 -5.37 -5.48 -11.90
CA SER A 61 -6.09 -5.92 -10.69
C SER A 61 -5.73 -7.36 -10.33
N ASP A 62 -5.64 -8.25 -11.32
CA ASP A 62 -5.19 -9.64 -11.13
C ASP A 62 -3.76 -9.67 -10.62
N TYR A 63 -2.87 -8.83 -11.17
CA TYR A 63 -1.48 -8.72 -10.72
C TYR A 63 -1.39 -8.24 -9.27
N ARG A 64 -2.15 -7.21 -8.90
CA ARG A 64 -2.20 -6.74 -7.50
C ARG A 64 -2.76 -7.80 -6.56
N ASP A 65 -3.72 -8.61 -7.00
CA ASP A 65 -4.23 -9.74 -6.24
C ASP A 65 -3.19 -10.85 -6.07
N GLN A 66 -2.29 -11.07 -7.04
CA GLN A 66 -1.14 -11.97 -6.89
C GLN A 66 -0.13 -11.43 -5.89
N LEU A 67 0.24 -10.15 -5.98
CA LEU A 67 1.16 -9.51 -5.05
C LEU A 67 0.64 -9.53 -3.60
N ALA A 68 -0.66 -9.32 -3.40
CA ALA A 68 -1.31 -9.40 -2.10
C ALA A 68 -1.23 -10.79 -1.44
N LYS A 69 -1.10 -11.87 -2.23
CA LYS A 69 -0.89 -13.23 -1.68
C LYS A 69 0.54 -13.44 -1.16
N ILE A 70 1.49 -12.63 -1.63
CA ILE A 70 2.92 -12.77 -1.34
C ILE A 70 3.32 -11.89 -0.16
N ASN A 71 2.74 -10.69 -0.05
CA ASN A 71 3.10 -9.72 0.99
C ASN A 71 1.87 -9.25 1.77
N ALA A 72 1.89 -9.48 3.09
CA ALA A 72 0.77 -9.19 3.97
C ALA A 72 0.48 -7.69 4.10
N ASP A 73 1.50 -6.83 4.12
CA ASP A 73 1.30 -5.39 4.22
C ASP A 73 0.71 -4.83 2.92
N PHE A 74 1.20 -5.26 1.76
CA PHE A 74 0.60 -4.90 0.47
C PHE A 74 -0.84 -5.45 0.33
N SER A 75 -1.14 -6.62 0.89
CA SER A 75 -2.53 -7.11 0.98
C SER A 75 -3.44 -6.12 1.71
N LEU A 76 -2.98 -5.57 2.84
CA LEU A 76 -3.74 -4.59 3.60
C LEU A 76 -3.88 -3.26 2.84
N VAL A 77 -2.81 -2.78 2.18
CA VAL A 77 -2.88 -1.59 1.32
C VAL A 77 -3.96 -1.76 0.24
N ARG A 78 -3.94 -2.89 -0.47
CA ARG A 78 -4.93 -3.20 -1.52
C ARG A 78 -6.35 -3.21 -0.95
N ASP A 79 -6.56 -3.87 0.19
CA ASP A 79 -7.89 -3.99 0.78
C ASP A 79 -8.42 -2.64 1.26
N ILE A 80 -7.57 -1.81 1.89
CA ILE A 80 -7.94 -0.44 2.27
C ILE A 80 -8.29 0.39 1.02
N ALA A 81 -7.46 0.35 -0.04
CA ALA A 81 -7.70 1.09 -1.27
C ALA A 81 -9.02 0.67 -1.95
N LYS A 82 -9.27 -0.64 -2.02
CA LYS A 82 -10.52 -1.19 -2.57
C LYS A 82 -11.72 -0.81 -1.70
N ALA A 83 -11.62 -0.93 -0.38
CA ALA A 83 -12.71 -0.57 0.54
C ALA A 83 -13.03 0.92 0.51
N GLN A 84 -12.03 1.80 0.39
CA GLN A 84 -12.24 3.24 0.17
C GLN A 84 -13.00 3.51 -1.14
N LYS A 85 -12.58 2.88 -2.24
CA LYS A 85 -13.19 3.06 -3.57
C LYS A 85 -14.60 2.51 -3.66
N HIS A 86 -14.86 1.35 -3.07
CA HIS A 86 -16.12 0.61 -3.20
C HIS A 86 -17.06 0.76 -2.00
N VAL A 87 -16.63 1.46 -0.95
CA VAL A 87 -17.30 1.60 0.37
C VAL A 87 -17.37 0.29 1.16
N HIS A 88 -17.64 -0.83 0.48
CA HIS A 88 -17.71 -2.17 1.04
C HIS A 88 -17.24 -3.24 0.04
N LEU A 89 -16.49 -4.22 0.51
CA LEU A 89 -16.02 -5.37 -0.26
C LEU A 89 -16.84 -6.62 0.07
N SER A 90 -17.56 -7.15 -0.91
CA SER A 90 -18.42 -8.34 -0.78
C SER A 90 -17.93 -9.57 -1.54
N ARG A 91 -16.80 -9.45 -2.26
CA ARG A 91 -16.21 -10.53 -3.08
C ARG A 91 -14.76 -10.78 -2.66
N GLY A 92 -14.35 -12.04 -2.71
CA GLY A 92 -13.02 -12.49 -2.29
C GLY A 92 -12.93 -12.74 -0.78
N SER A 93 -11.70 -12.70 -0.25
CA SER A 93 -11.41 -12.83 1.18
C SER A 93 -10.59 -11.62 1.67
N PRO A 94 -11.18 -10.41 1.65
CA PRO A 94 -10.50 -9.21 2.13
C PRO A 94 -10.27 -9.30 3.65
N GLN A 95 -9.17 -8.72 4.12
CA GLN A 95 -8.91 -8.53 5.55
C GLN A 95 -9.52 -7.23 6.08
N VAL A 96 -9.79 -6.28 5.18
CA VAL A 96 -10.45 -5.00 5.47
C VAL A 96 -11.63 -4.87 4.51
N SER A 97 -12.84 -5.09 5.00
CA SER A 97 -14.05 -5.17 4.18
C SER A 97 -14.78 -3.83 4.04
N LYS A 98 -14.46 -2.83 4.87
CA LYS A 98 -15.17 -1.54 4.94
C LYS A 98 -14.20 -0.38 5.16
N ALA A 99 -14.48 0.75 4.53
CA ALA A 99 -13.66 1.96 4.69
C ALA A 99 -13.65 2.49 6.13
N ASN A 100 -14.74 2.29 6.89
CA ASN A 100 -14.86 2.77 8.27
C ASN A 100 -14.01 1.96 9.29
N GLN A 101 -13.36 0.87 8.85
CA GLN A 101 -12.35 0.19 9.65
C GLN A 101 -11.04 0.97 9.73
N VAL A 102 -10.86 1.98 8.88
CA VAL A 102 -9.73 2.92 8.93
C VAL A 102 -10.16 4.16 9.69
N GLN A 103 -9.44 4.46 10.77
CA GLN A 103 -9.81 5.54 11.69
C GLN A 103 -8.59 6.17 12.35
N SER A 104 -8.73 7.44 12.72
CA SER A 104 -7.77 8.11 13.61
C SER A 104 -8.04 7.67 15.04
N ARG A 105 -7.08 6.99 15.67
CA ARG A 105 -7.23 6.46 17.03
C ARG A 105 -5.95 6.65 17.82
N GLN A 106 -6.09 7.04 19.10
CA GLN A 106 -5.01 6.93 20.06
C GLN A 106 -4.87 5.48 20.51
N LEU A 107 -3.66 4.93 20.41
CA LEU A 107 -3.38 3.55 20.79
C LEU A 107 -2.70 3.47 22.16
N GLY A 108 -3.21 2.62 23.04
CA GLY A 108 -2.56 2.24 24.28
C GLY A 108 -1.44 1.22 24.06
N TRP A 109 -0.68 0.96 25.12
CA TRP A 109 0.36 -0.07 25.13
C TRP A 109 -0.21 -1.45 24.71
N GLY A 110 0.49 -2.13 23.81
CA GLY A 110 0.13 -3.48 23.35
C GLY A 110 -1.04 -3.55 22.36
N GLN A 111 -1.58 -2.41 21.91
CA GLN A 111 -2.72 -2.40 20.98
C GLN A 111 -2.33 -2.46 19.49
N ALA A 112 -1.05 -2.33 19.16
CA ALA A 112 -0.54 -2.50 17.80
C ALA A 112 0.72 -3.36 17.82
N LYS A 113 1.19 -3.79 16.64
CA LYS A 113 2.45 -4.55 16.54
C LYS A 113 3.62 -3.74 17.10
N TRP A 114 4.57 -4.46 17.68
CA TRP A 114 5.78 -3.87 18.23
C TRP A 114 6.52 -3.06 17.15
N GLY A 115 6.91 -1.83 17.48
CA GLY A 115 7.62 -0.93 16.57
C GLY A 115 6.73 -0.09 15.63
N GLU A 116 5.41 -0.32 15.59
CA GLU A 116 4.53 0.46 14.72
C GLU A 116 4.08 1.81 15.31
N MET A 117 4.12 1.94 16.63
CA MET A 117 3.59 3.11 17.34
C MET A 117 4.65 4.22 17.46
N ARG A 118 4.23 5.46 17.22
CA ARG A 118 5.01 6.66 17.59
C ARG A 118 5.16 6.82 19.11
N TRP A 119 6.30 7.37 19.51
CA TRP A 119 6.57 7.73 20.91
C TRP A 119 5.49 8.67 21.46
N GLY A 120 5.06 8.42 22.71
CA GLY A 120 3.99 9.18 23.35
C GLY A 120 2.58 8.82 22.89
N SER A 121 2.43 7.85 21.98
CA SER A 121 1.14 7.37 21.48
C SER A 121 0.17 8.48 21.05
N PRO A 122 0.56 9.40 20.16
CA PRO A 122 -0.39 10.37 19.63
C PRO A 122 -1.43 9.65 18.76
N PRO A 123 -2.62 10.25 18.52
CA PRO A 123 -3.60 9.73 17.58
C PRO A 123 -2.98 9.49 16.21
N GLN A 124 -3.14 8.29 15.67
CA GLN A 124 -2.60 7.88 14.37
C GLN A 124 -3.68 7.18 13.56
N ILE A 125 -3.53 7.16 12.23
CA ILE A 125 -4.42 6.35 11.40
C ILE A 125 -4.09 4.87 11.56
N VAL A 126 -5.10 4.12 12.00
CA VAL A 126 -5.06 2.69 12.17
C VAL A 126 -6.11 2.02 11.30
N VAL A 127 -5.89 0.75 11.00
CA VAL A 127 -6.88 -0.15 10.43
C VAL A 127 -7.12 -1.31 11.39
N GLU A 128 -8.39 -1.65 11.58
CA GLU A 128 -8.80 -2.84 12.32
C GLU A 128 -9.32 -3.88 11.32
N THR A 129 -8.62 -5.00 11.20
CA THR A 129 -9.01 -6.07 10.27
C THR A 129 -10.29 -6.77 10.73
N ASP A 130 -10.89 -7.56 9.84
CA ASP A 130 -12.06 -8.37 10.16
C ASP A 130 -11.78 -9.44 11.26
N THR A 131 -10.50 -9.73 11.54
CA THR A 131 -10.07 -10.60 12.65
C THR A 131 -9.82 -9.86 13.96
N GLY A 132 -9.99 -8.53 13.98
CA GLY A 132 -9.72 -7.66 15.13
C GLY A 132 -8.25 -7.28 15.29
N GLU A 133 -7.37 -7.62 14.33
CA GLU A 133 -5.98 -7.18 14.34
C GLU A 133 -5.93 -5.67 14.04
N VAL A 134 -5.20 -4.93 14.87
CA VAL A 134 -5.01 -3.50 14.71
C VAL A 134 -3.62 -3.23 14.18
N ARG A 135 -3.54 -2.46 13.10
CA ARG A 135 -2.29 -2.10 12.43
C ARG A 135 -2.20 -0.60 12.18
N VAL A 136 -1.02 -0.02 12.30
CA VAL A 136 -0.78 1.39 11.96
C VAL A 136 -0.61 1.53 10.45
N VAL A 137 -1.42 2.38 9.81
CA VAL A 137 -1.44 2.50 8.34
C VAL A 137 -0.09 2.99 7.79
N GLU A 138 0.59 3.92 8.48
CA GLU A 138 1.93 4.36 8.07
C GLU A 138 2.95 3.20 8.05
N SER A 139 2.88 2.28 9.02
CA SER A 139 3.75 1.09 9.10
C SER A 139 3.47 0.13 7.94
N ILE A 140 2.19 -0.18 7.71
CA ILE A 140 1.73 -1.01 6.58
C ILE A 140 2.26 -0.45 5.26
N LEU A 141 2.12 0.86 5.04
CA LEU A 141 2.57 1.51 3.81
C LEU A 141 4.09 1.40 3.62
N LYS A 142 4.89 1.59 4.68
CA LYS A 142 6.35 1.42 4.63
C LYS A 142 6.72 -0.01 4.23
N GLY A 143 6.12 -1.01 4.85
CA GLY A 143 6.36 -2.42 4.52
C GLY A 143 5.98 -2.76 3.08
N ALA A 144 4.83 -2.27 2.61
CA ALA A 144 4.39 -2.43 1.23
C ALA A 144 5.32 -1.74 0.22
N ILE A 145 5.79 -0.52 0.51
CA ILE A 145 6.73 0.21 -0.34
C ILE A 145 8.06 -0.56 -0.46
N MET A 146 8.63 -1.02 0.67
CA MET A 146 9.86 -1.82 0.65
C MET A 146 9.72 -3.06 -0.22
N PHE A 147 8.58 -3.75 -0.14
CA PHE A 147 8.28 -4.90 -0.99
C PHE A 147 8.21 -4.55 -2.49
N LEU A 148 7.54 -3.45 -2.84
CA LEU A 148 7.41 -3.01 -4.23
C LEU A 148 8.74 -2.48 -4.79
N GLU A 149 9.55 -1.79 -3.99
CA GLU A 149 10.90 -1.36 -4.36
C GLU A 149 11.82 -2.56 -4.62
N ASP A 150 11.81 -3.59 -3.77
CA ASP A 150 12.55 -4.84 -4.01
C ASP A 150 12.13 -5.51 -5.33
N LYS A 151 10.83 -5.50 -5.63
CA LYS A 151 10.32 -5.99 -6.91
C LYS A 151 10.82 -5.15 -8.09
N MET A 152 10.73 -3.83 -8.00
CA MET A 152 11.26 -2.93 -9.03
C MET A 152 12.76 -3.14 -9.25
N TYR A 153 13.52 -3.33 -8.18
CA TYR A 153 14.95 -3.60 -8.26
C TYR A 153 15.24 -4.90 -9.04
N LYS A 154 14.59 -6.00 -8.66
CA LYS A 154 14.74 -7.31 -9.32
C LYS A 154 14.32 -7.31 -10.78
N LEU A 155 13.36 -6.46 -11.15
CA LEU A 155 12.85 -6.33 -12.50
C LEU A 155 13.66 -5.35 -13.37
N GLY A 156 14.55 -4.55 -12.79
CA GLY A 156 15.21 -3.44 -13.52
C GLY A 156 14.35 -2.19 -13.69
N ALA A 157 13.15 -2.15 -13.09
CA ALA A 157 12.19 -1.04 -13.20
C ALA A 157 12.55 0.20 -12.33
N HIS A 158 13.77 0.25 -11.80
CA HIS A 158 14.30 1.31 -10.95
C HIS A 158 15.17 2.32 -11.71
N GLN A 159 15.53 2.04 -12.96
CA GLN A 159 16.34 2.92 -13.81
C GLN A 159 15.44 3.97 -14.47
N HIS A 160 15.93 5.21 -14.62
CA HIS A 160 15.20 6.18 -15.42
C HIS A 160 15.37 5.82 -16.91
N PRO A 161 14.33 6.02 -17.75
CA PRO A 161 14.43 5.79 -19.19
C PRO A 161 15.53 6.62 -19.88
N GLU A 162 16.05 7.65 -19.21
CA GLU A 162 17.12 8.52 -19.71
C GLU A 162 18.53 7.98 -19.37
N ASP A 163 18.62 6.91 -18.57
CA ASP A 163 19.89 6.31 -18.14
C ASP A 163 20.35 5.12 -19.03
N SER A 164 19.65 4.88 -20.16
CA SER A 164 19.86 3.74 -21.08
C SER A 164 20.19 4.16 -22.51
#